data_AF-A0A7W1BM39-F1
#
_entry.id   AF-A0A7W1BM39-F1
#
_cell.length_a   1.000
_cell.length_b   1.000
_cell.length_c   1.000
_cell.angle_alpha   90.00
_cell.angle_beta   90.00
_cell.angle_gamma   90.00
#
_symmetry.space_group_name_H-M   'P 1'
#
loop_
_entity.id
_entity.type
_entity.pdbx_description
1 polymer ?
#
loop_
_entity_poly.entity_id
_entity_poly.type
_entity_poly.pdbx_seq_one_letter_code
_entity_poly.pdbx_strand_id
1 'polypeptide(L)'
;MTVGDWLTSRLALAPPVLAEQVRAALEENMHRDADAIPQLCITRGESLLRDLLQRNPNSRERAGELLLVDALVTYAFEAAIENAQALDDRARDAITRLSALAERVPG
;
A
#
# COMPACT_ATOMS: atom_id res chain seq x y z
N MET A 1 -10.45 -11.12 12.37
CA MET A 1 -10.85 -10.73 11.00
C MET A 1 -9.66 -11.02 10.10
N THR A 2 -9.84 -11.59 8.91
CA THR A 2 -8.69 -11.80 8.00
C THR A 2 -8.40 -10.55 7.16
N VAL A 3 -7.22 -10.50 6.54
CA VAL A 3 -6.89 -9.50 5.52
C VAL A 3 -7.95 -9.46 4.42
N GLY A 4 -8.39 -10.63 3.93
CA GLY A 4 -9.42 -10.73 2.90
C GLY A 4 -10.78 -10.17 3.32
N ASP A 5 -11.21 -10.47 4.56
CA ASP A 5 -12.45 -9.93 5.12
C ASP A 5 -12.40 -8.41 5.23
N TRP A 6 -11.28 -7.88 5.75
CA TRP A 6 -11.06 -6.45 5.91
C TRP A 6 -11.07 -5.73 4.57
N LEU A 7 -10.31 -6.22 3.58
CA LEU A 7 -10.27 -5.62 2.24
C LEU A 7 -11.63 -5.67 1.55
N THR A 8 -12.39 -6.75 1.71
CA THR A 8 -13.72 -6.88 1.10
C THR A 8 -14.64 -5.74 1.53
N SER A 9 -14.61 -5.38 2.81
CA SER A 9 -15.45 -4.30 3.33
C SER A 9 -15.03 -2.90 2.83
N ARG A 10 -13.75 -2.66 2.56
CA ARG A 10 -13.22 -1.35 2.09
C ARG A 10 -13.29 -1.20 0.57
N LEU A 11 -13.09 -2.30 -0.16
CA LEU A 11 -13.07 -2.31 -1.62
C LEU A 11 -14.47 -2.28 -2.25
N ALA A 12 -15.53 -2.42 -1.45
CA ALA A 12 -16.92 -2.34 -1.93
C ALA A 12 -17.25 -1.01 -2.64
N LEU A 13 -16.54 0.07 -2.30
CA LEU A 13 -16.73 1.41 -2.88
C LEU A 13 -15.61 1.84 -3.83
N ALA A 14 -14.57 1.01 -3.99
CA ALA A 14 -13.43 1.33 -4.84
C ALA A 14 -13.76 1.06 -6.33
N PRO A 15 -13.16 1.81 -7.27
CA PRO A 15 -13.24 1.47 -8.69
C PRO A 15 -12.79 0.01 -8.94
N PRO A 16 -13.51 -0.78 -9.76
CA PRO A 16 -13.26 -2.22 -9.87
C PRO A 16 -11.81 -2.59 -10.24
N VAL A 17 -11.18 -1.80 -11.10
CA VAL A 17 -9.79 -2.01 -11.52
C VAL A 17 -8.82 -1.84 -10.34
N LEU A 18 -9.00 -0.80 -9.53
CA LEU A 18 -8.16 -0.57 -8.35
C LEU A 18 -8.39 -1.66 -7.29
N ALA A 19 -9.66 -2.05 -7.08
CA ALA A 19 -10.00 -3.13 -6.16
C ALA A 19 -9.32 -4.45 -6.53
N GLU A 20 -9.33 -4.80 -7.81
CA GLU A 20 -8.66 -6.00 -8.30
C GLU A 20 -7.15 -5.93 -8.13
N GLN A 21 -6.54 -4.77 -8.43
CA GLN A 21 -5.11 -4.56 -8.25
C GLN A 21 -4.68 -4.67 -6.78
N VAL A 22 -5.46 -4.11 -5.85
CA VAL A 22 -5.20 -4.22 -4.40
C VAL A 22 -5.31 -5.67 -3.94
N ARG A 23 -6.32 -6.42 -4.43
CA ARG A 23 -6.46 -7.84 -4.10
C ARG A 23 -5.28 -8.65 -4.62
N ALA A 24 -4.92 -8.49 -5.89
CA ALA A 24 -3.79 -9.18 -6.49
C ALA A 24 -2.47 -8.84 -5.78
N ALA A 25 -2.29 -7.59 -5.34
CA ALA A 25 -1.09 -7.17 -4.61
C ALA A 25 -0.92 -7.85 -3.24
N LEU A 26 -2.00 -8.35 -2.63
CA LEU A 26 -2.03 -8.94 -1.30
C LEU A 26 -2.53 -10.40 -1.28
N GLU A 27 -2.72 -11.02 -2.44
CA GLU A 27 -3.36 -12.33 -2.62
C GLU A 27 -2.76 -13.41 -1.69
N GLU A 28 -1.44 -13.50 -1.66
CA GLU A 28 -0.69 -14.47 -0.83
C GLU A 28 -0.94 -14.29 0.68
N ASN A 29 -1.44 -13.14 1.11
CA ASN A 29 -1.63 -12.79 2.51
C ASN A 29 -3.11 -12.73 2.92
N MET A 30 -4.05 -13.03 2.04
CA MET A 30 -5.49 -12.89 2.29
C MET A 30 -5.98 -13.66 3.51
N HIS A 31 -5.35 -14.79 3.82
CA HIS A 31 -5.68 -15.67 4.94
C HIS A 31 -5.08 -15.21 6.29
N ARG A 32 -4.19 -14.21 6.30
CA ARG A 32 -3.53 -13.73 7.51
C ARG A 32 -4.48 -12.88 8.35
N ASP A 33 -4.10 -12.65 9.60
CA ASP A 33 -4.83 -11.74 10.48
C ASP A 33 -4.79 -10.29 9.97
N ALA A 34 -5.89 -9.56 10.10
CA ALA A 34 -6.02 -8.16 9.69
C ALA A 34 -5.02 -7.22 10.41
N ASP A 35 -4.51 -7.59 11.59
CA ASP A 35 -3.46 -6.84 12.27
C ASP A 35 -2.15 -6.74 11.46
N ALA A 36 -1.96 -7.62 10.46
CA ALA A 36 -0.81 -7.58 9.56
C ALA A 36 -0.95 -6.54 8.43
N ILE A 37 -2.15 -6.00 8.18
CA ILE A 37 -2.44 -5.12 7.04
C ILE A 37 -1.50 -3.91 6.96
N PRO A 38 -1.24 -3.15 8.05
CA PRO A 38 -0.35 -2.00 7.97
C PRO A 38 1.02 -2.35 7.39
N GLN A 39 1.62 -3.42 7.91
CA GLN A 39 2.96 -3.84 7.46
C GLN A 39 2.93 -4.41 6.03
N LEU A 40 1.91 -5.20 5.69
CA LEU A 40 1.76 -5.81 4.37
C LEU A 40 1.61 -4.74 3.29
N CYS A 41 0.73 -3.76 3.53
CA CYS A 41 0.47 -2.66 2.62
C CYS A 41 1.70 -1.77 2.41
N ILE A 42 2.40 -1.35 3.48
CA ILE A 42 3.63 -0.55 3.36
C ILE A 42 4.72 -1.33 2.62
N THR A 43 4.95 -2.59 2.98
CA THR A 43 6.00 -3.42 2.34
C THR A 43 5.72 -3.60 0.85
N ARG A 44 4.46 -3.87 0.48
CA ARG A 44 4.07 -4.03 -0.92
C ARG A 44 4.14 -2.72 -1.70
N GLY A 45 3.65 -1.63 -1.11
CA GLY A 45 3.70 -0.29 -1.69
C GLY A 45 5.14 0.17 -1.97
N GLU A 46 6.07 -0.07 -1.05
CA GLU A 46 7.49 0.24 -1.25
C GLU A 46 8.14 -0.56 -2.36
N SER A 47 7.82 -1.86 -2.47
CA SER A 47 8.34 -2.70 -3.54
C SER A 47 7.87 -2.17 -4.90
N LEU A 48 6.58 -1.87 -5.03
CA LEU A 48 5.99 -1.33 -6.25
C LEU A 48 6.57 0.06 -6.60
N LEU A 49 6.69 0.94 -5.60
CA LEU A 49 7.27 2.27 -5.81
C LEU A 49 8.73 2.20 -6.24
N ARG A 50 9.52 1.29 -5.65
CA ARG A 50 10.91 1.07 -6.06
C ARG A 50 11.00 0.63 -7.52
N ASP A 51 10.20 -0.36 -7.91
CA ASP A 51 10.16 -0.86 -9.29
C ASP A 51 9.72 0.24 -10.27
N LEU A 52 8.77 1.08 -9.85
CA LEU A 52 8.31 2.24 -10.60
C LEU A 52 9.42 3.26 -10.81
N LEU A 53 10.19 3.60 -9.77
CA LEU A 53 11.25 4.60 -9.85
C LEU A 53 12.47 4.13 -10.62
N GLN A 54 12.78 2.83 -10.60
CA GLN A 54 13.89 2.25 -11.36
C GLN A 54 13.63 2.18 -12.87
N ARG A 55 12.36 2.26 -13.27
CA ARG A 55 11.95 2.21 -14.67
C ARG A 55 11.43 3.61 -15.06
N ASN A 56 11.49 4.01 -16.32
CA ASN A 56 11.19 5.38 -16.76
C ASN A 56 9.79 5.89 -16.26
N PRO A 57 9.71 6.87 -15.35
CA PRO A 57 8.48 7.16 -14.57
C PRO A 57 7.37 7.90 -15.35
N ASN A 58 7.66 8.38 -16.57
CA ASN A 58 6.83 9.36 -17.27
C ASN A 58 5.79 8.78 -18.26
N SER A 59 5.48 7.48 -18.23
CA SER A 59 4.42 6.92 -19.09
C SER A 59 3.05 6.93 -18.40
N ARG A 60 1.98 7.24 -19.15
CA ARG A 60 0.59 7.26 -18.68
C ARG A 60 0.13 5.93 -18.08
N GLU A 61 0.75 4.83 -18.50
CA GLU A 61 0.51 3.47 -17.99
C GLU A 61 0.87 3.34 -16.50
N ARG A 62 1.76 4.20 -15.98
CA ARG A 62 2.24 4.16 -14.59
C ARG A 62 1.38 4.91 -13.59
N ALA A 63 0.47 5.74 -14.08
CA ALA A 63 -0.48 6.43 -13.21
C ALA A 63 -1.31 5.41 -12.41
N GLY A 64 -1.67 4.26 -13.00
CA GLY A 64 -2.37 3.18 -12.31
C GLY A 64 -1.54 2.52 -11.22
N GLU A 65 -0.25 2.27 -11.47
CA GLU A 65 0.66 1.69 -10.47
C GLU A 65 0.92 2.67 -9.31
N LEU A 66 1.04 3.98 -9.59
CA LEU A 66 1.15 5.00 -8.54
C LEU A 66 -0.14 5.10 -7.70
N LEU A 67 -1.31 5.01 -8.32
CA LEU A 67 -2.60 4.95 -7.61
C LEU A 67 -2.71 3.71 -6.74
N LEU A 68 -2.18 2.57 -7.19
CA LEU A 68 -2.12 1.36 -6.37
C LEU A 68 -1.22 1.57 -5.14
N VAL A 69 -0.04 2.19 -5.31
CA VAL A 69 0.86 2.52 -4.18
C VAL A 69 0.15 3.45 -3.19
N ASP A 70 -0.51 4.49 -3.68
CA ASP A 70 -1.27 5.45 -2.86
C ASP A 70 -2.40 4.76 -2.07
N ALA A 71 -3.15 3.88 -2.72
CA ALA A 71 -4.20 3.09 -2.07
C ALA A 71 -3.63 2.16 -0.99
N LEU A 72 -2.51 1.49 -1.25
CA LEU A 72 -1.86 0.63 -0.24
C LEU A 72 -1.41 1.45 0.97
N VAL A 73 -0.79 2.61 0.78
CA VAL A 73 -0.40 3.50 1.90
C VAL A 73 -1.62 3.99 2.67
N THR A 74 -2.69 4.36 1.97
CA THR A 74 -3.96 4.76 2.60
C THR A 74 -4.53 3.65 3.48
N TYR A 75 -4.61 2.41 2.96
CA TYR A 75 -5.11 1.27 3.73
C TYR A 75 -4.19 0.87 4.89
N ALA A 76 -2.88 1.09 4.76
CA ALA A 76 -1.96 0.86 5.87
C ALA A 76 -2.27 1.77 7.05
N PHE A 77 -2.55 3.05 6.79
CA PHE A 77 -2.93 4.01 7.82
C PHE A 77 -4.33 3.76 8.37
N GLU A 78 -5.30 3.46 7.50
CA GLU A 78 -6.66 3.11 7.94
C GLU A 78 -6.62 1.94 8.93
N ALA A 79 -5.93 0.85 8.59
CA ALA A 79 -5.78 -0.32 9.47
C ALA A 79 -4.96 0.00 10.73
N ALA A 80 -4.02 0.95 10.67
CA ALA A 80 -3.25 1.36 11.84
C ALA A 80 -4.07 2.22 12.82
N ILE A 81 -5.02 3.01 12.33
CA ILE A 81 -5.92 3.84 13.16
C ILE A 81 -6.83 2.95 14.02
N GLU A 82 -7.27 1.81 13.48
CA GLU A 82 -8.09 0.84 14.21
C GLU A 82 -7.37 0.27 15.45
N ASN A 83 -6.03 0.39 15.50
CA ASN A 83 -5.18 0.04 16.64
C ASN A 83 -4.37 1.27 17.12
N ALA A 84 -5.07 2.24 17.70
CA ALA A 84 -4.61 3.60 18.01
C ALA A 84 -3.29 3.73 18.81
N GLN A 85 -2.82 2.70 19.52
CA GLN A 85 -1.58 2.78 20.30
C GLN A 85 -0.29 2.77 19.47
N ALA A 86 -0.35 2.44 18.17
CA ALA A 86 0.84 2.31 17.32
C ALA A 86 0.83 3.20 16.06
N LEU A 87 -0.15 4.11 15.93
CA LEU A 87 -0.37 4.87 14.70
C LEU A 87 0.76 5.85 14.38
N ASP A 88 1.17 6.68 15.34
CA ASP A 88 2.19 7.72 15.13
C ASP A 88 3.56 7.13 14.75
N ASP A 89 3.95 6.01 15.37
CA ASP A 89 5.22 5.35 15.08
C ASP A 89 5.21 4.68 13.71
N ARG A 90 4.08 4.07 13.31
CA ARG A 90 3.91 3.49 11.97
C ARG A 90 3.86 4.56 10.88
N ALA A 91 3.19 5.68 11.12
CA ALA A 91 3.16 6.82 10.22
C ALA A 91 4.57 7.39 9.97
N ARG A 92 5.34 7.56 11.05
CA ARG A 92 6.72 8.05 10.97
C ARG A 92 7.64 7.10 10.22
N ASP A 93 7.55 5.79 10.47
CA ASP A 93 8.35 4.78 9.76
C ASP A 93 8.02 4.75 8.27
N ALA A 94 6.73 4.75 7.91
CA ALA A 94 6.28 4.75 6.52
C ALA A 94 6.79 5.98 5.74
N ILE A 95 6.63 7.19 6.31
CA ILE A 95 7.11 8.44 5.67
C ILE A 95 8.63 8.37 5.47
N THR A 96 9.37 7.94 6.49
CA THR A 96 10.84 7.84 6.42
C THR A 96 11.29 6.90 5.30
N ARG A 97 10.66 5.74 5.17
CA ARG A 97 10.99 4.74 4.15
C ARG A 97 10.66 5.22 2.75
N LEU A 98 9.53 5.89 2.56
CA LEU A 98 9.12 6.47 1.27
C LEU A 98 10.01 7.64 0.85
N SER A 99 10.34 8.56 1.76
CA SER A 99 11.25 9.68 1.46
C SER A 99 12.64 9.20 1.05
N ALA A 100 13.17 8.18 1.72
CA ALA A 100 14.47 7.59 1.38
C ALA A 100 14.50 6.96 -0.03
N LEU A 101 13.35 6.55 -0.59
CA LEU A 101 13.27 6.08 -1.98
C LEU A 101 13.36 7.25 -2.97
N ALA A 102 12.69 8.37 -2.68
CA ALA A 102 12.69 9.56 -3.54
C ALA A 102 14.09 10.19 -3.67
N GLU A 103 14.86 10.23 -2.59
CA GLU A 103 16.22 10.79 -2.58
C GLU A 103 17.24 9.98 -3.39
N ARG A 104 16.94 8.70 -3.68
CA ARG A 104 17.85 7.79 -4.38
C ARG A 104 17.68 7.77 -5.89
N VAL A 105 16.73 8.53 -6.43
CA VAL A 105 16.50 8.64 -7.87
C VAL A 105 17.29 9.84 -8.40
N PRO A 106 18.34 9.64 -9.22
CA PRO A 106 18.95 10.75 -9.95
C PRO A 106 17.93 11.30 -10.96
N GLY A 107 17.76 12.62 -10.98
CA GLY A 107 16.93 13.32 -11.97
C GLY A 107 17.47 13.23 -13.39
#